data_AF-A0A5B8SWG2-F1
#
_entry.id   AF-A0A5B8SWG2-F1
#
_cell.length_a   1.000
_cell.length_b   1.000
_cell.length_c   1.000
_cell.angle_alpha   90.00
_cell.angle_beta   90.00
_cell.angle_gamma   90.00
#
_symmetry.space_group_name_H-M   'P 1'
#
loop_
_entity.id
_entity.type
_entity.pdbx_description
1 polymer ?
#
loop_
_entity_poly.entity_id
_entity_poly.type
_entity_poly.pdbx_seq_one_letter_code
_entity_poly.pdbx_strand_id
1 'polypeptide(L)'
;MMDAYKVSLMTMEMLSSAFSTIVLRNNMWLTQAPHSASMLEENQLMVTEKLQASVEVGLEMQKNLVNLSAGKFHPWWVTGRRALRPFYYRTTANSRRLSQS
;
A
#
# COMPACT_ATOMS: atom_id res chain seq x y z
N MET A 1 -7.68 -20.22 11.84
CA MET A 1 -8.18 -20.10 10.44
C MET A 1 -8.85 -18.76 10.17
N MET A 2 -9.83 -18.33 10.98
CA MET A 2 -10.54 -17.05 10.79
C MET A 2 -9.61 -15.81 10.71
N ASP A 3 -8.55 -15.74 11.52
CA ASP A 3 -7.65 -14.59 11.53
C ASP A 3 -6.76 -14.50 10.29
N ALA A 4 -6.22 -15.63 9.82
CA ALA A 4 -5.45 -15.68 8.58
C ALA A 4 -6.32 -15.23 7.39
N TYR A 5 -7.58 -15.66 7.36
CA TYR A 5 -8.56 -15.22 6.37
C TYR A 5 -8.79 -13.70 6.42
N LYS A 6 -9.01 -13.12 7.61
CA LYS A 6 -9.18 -11.67 7.79
C LYS A 6 -7.96 -10.87 7.31
N VAL A 7 -6.75 -11.30 7.67
CA VAL A 7 -5.51 -10.64 7.25
C VAL A 7 -5.35 -10.71 5.72
N SER A 8 -5.65 -11.85 5.11
CA SER A 8 -5.58 -12.03 3.66
C SER A 8 -6.58 -11.13 2.93
N LEU A 9 -7.84 -11.06 3.38
CA LEU A 9 -8.85 -10.16 2.81
C LEU A 9 -8.41 -8.70 2.91
N MET A 10 -8.03 -8.25 4.11
CA MET A 10 -7.55 -6.88 4.34
C MET A 10 -6.37 -6.54 3.42
N THR A 11 -5.43 -7.48 3.24
CA THR A 11 -4.27 -7.27 2.37
C THR A 11 -4.66 -7.19 0.90
N MET A 12 -5.60 -8.03 0.45
CA MET A 12 -6.12 -7.96 -0.92
C MET A 12 -6.83 -6.64 -1.19
N GLU A 13 -7.67 -6.17 -0.27
CA GLU A 13 -8.36 -4.88 -0.37
C GLU A 13 -7.37 -3.72 -0.46
N MET A 14 -6.33 -3.73 0.37
CA MET A 14 -5.27 -2.73 0.34
C MET A 14 -4.49 -2.71 -0.97
N LEU A 15 -4.05 -3.87 -1.44
CA LEU A 15 -3.30 -3.98 -2.70
C LEU A 15 -4.18 -3.57 -3.88
N SER A 16 -5.43 -4.04 -3.93
CA SER A 16 -6.39 -3.65 -4.96
C SER A 16 -6.62 -2.15 -4.99
N SER A 17 -6.77 -1.52 -3.82
CA SER A 17 -6.92 -0.06 -3.70
C SER A 17 -5.67 0.69 -4.18
N ALA A 18 -4.48 0.19 -3.83
CA ALA A 18 -3.21 0.77 -4.25
C ALA A 18 -3.04 0.70 -5.78
N PHE A 19 -3.28 -0.47 -6.38
CA PHE A 19 -3.22 -0.66 -7.83
C PHE A 19 -4.26 0.18 -8.55
N SER A 20 -5.50 0.22 -8.05
CA SER A 20 -6.55 1.07 -8.61
C SER A 20 -6.13 2.55 -8.60
N THR A 21 -5.49 3.01 -7.52
CA THR A 21 -4.96 4.39 -7.47
C THR A 21 -3.89 4.63 -8.54
N ILE A 22 -2.97 3.68 -8.74
CA ILE A 22 -1.92 3.78 -9.76
C ILE A 22 -2.54 3.80 -11.17
N VAL A 23 -3.52 2.93 -11.43
CA VAL A 23 -4.22 2.87 -12.72
C VAL A 23 -4.99 4.15 -12.99
N LEU A 24 -5.71 4.69 -12.00
CA LEU A 24 -6.44 5.95 -12.13
C LEU A 24 -5.48 7.12 -12.38
N ARG A 25 -4.34 7.17 -11.69
CA ARG A 25 -3.29 8.20 -11.92
C ARG A 25 -2.71 8.11 -13.32
N ASN A 26 -2.38 6.91 -13.81
CA ASN A 26 -1.92 6.73 -15.18
C ASN A 26 -2.98 7.12 -16.22
N ASN A 27 -4.25 6.77 -15.99
CA ASN A 27 -5.34 7.17 -16.88
C ASN A 27 -5.56 8.70 -16.87
N MET A 28 -5.43 9.36 -15.71
CA MET A 28 -5.48 10.82 -15.66
C MET A 28 -4.37 11.46 -16.49
N TRP A 29 -3.17 10.88 -16.56
CA TRP A 29 -2.12 11.40 -17.46
C TRP A 29 -2.53 11.35 -18.93
N LEU A 30 -3.36 10.39 -19.33
CA LEU A 30 -3.85 10.25 -20.71
C LEU A 30 -5.02 11.18 -21.03
N THR A 31 -5.86 11.52 -20.04
CA THR A 31 -7.07 12.32 -20.25
C THR A 31 -6.90 13.80 -19.89
N GLN A 32 -6.08 14.12 -18.90
CA GLN A 32 -5.72 15.47 -18.47
C GLN A 32 -4.27 15.47 -17.97
N ALA A 33 -3.34 15.59 -18.92
CA ALA A 33 -1.92 15.57 -18.61
C ALA A 33 -1.55 16.69 -17.61
N PRO A 34 -0.80 16.39 -16.54
CA PRO A 34 -0.33 17.41 -15.61
C PRO A 34 0.56 18.41 -16.36
N HIS A 35 0.21 19.70 -16.29
CA HIS A 35 0.91 20.76 -17.03
C HIS A 35 2.21 21.25 -16.37
N SER A 36 2.51 20.81 -15.14
CA SER A 36 3.73 21.18 -14.42
C SER A 36 4.67 19.99 -14.20
N ALA A 37 5.97 20.22 -14.42
CA ALA A 37 7.02 19.23 -14.21
C ALA A 37 7.06 18.73 -12.75
N SER A 38 6.85 19.64 -11.79
CA SER A 38 6.80 19.30 -10.36
C SER A 38 5.65 18.36 -10.01
N MET A 39 4.49 18.50 -10.66
CA MET A 39 3.35 17.62 -10.42
C MET A 39 3.58 16.23 -11.05
N LEU A 40 4.28 16.16 -12.19
CA LEU A 40 4.65 14.90 -12.80
C LEU A 40 5.64 14.11 -11.90
N GLU A 41 6.64 14.79 -11.36
CA GLU A 41 7.63 14.20 -10.43
C GLU A 41 6.97 13.71 -9.14
N GLU A 42 6.11 14.52 -8.50
CA GLU A 42 5.38 14.10 -7.29
C GLU A 42 4.45 12.91 -7.56
N ASN A 43 3.83 12.85 -8.75
CA ASN A 43 3.03 11.69 -9.14
C ASN A 43 3.88 10.42 -9.30
N GLN A 44 5.05 10.52 -9.94
CA GLN A 44 5.98 9.40 -10.09
C GLN A 44 6.49 8.92 -8.73
N LEU A 45 6.80 9.86 -7.83
CA LEU A 45 7.19 9.57 -6.46
C LEU A 45 6.07 8.83 -5.71
N MET A 46 4.83 9.31 -5.81
CA MET A 46 3.66 8.67 -5.17
C MET A 46 3.45 7.23 -5.67
N VAL A 47 3.57 6.99 -6.98
CA VAL A 47 3.44 5.65 -7.55
C VAL A 47 4.54 4.73 -7.04
N THR A 48 5.78 5.21 -7.04
CA THR A 48 6.95 4.48 -6.53
C THR A 48 6.77 4.13 -5.05
N GLU A 49 6.37 5.09 -4.23
CA GLU A 49 6.09 4.89 -2.81
C GLU A 49 4.99 3.84 -2.59
N LYS A 50 3.91 3.87 -3.38
CA LYS A 50 2.83 2.86 -3.31
C LYS A 50 3.34 1.46 -3.68
N LEU A 51 4.18 1.33 -4.70
CA LEU A 51 4.77 0.04 -5.10
C LEU A 51 5.70 -0.51 -4.01
N GLN A 52 6.55 0.33 -3.42
CA GLN A 52 7.40 -0.07 -2.31
C GLN A 52 6.59 -0.52 -1.09
N ALA A 53 5.51 0.21 -0.76
CA ALA A 53 4.59 -0.19 0.30
C ALA A 53 3.98 -1.57 0.02
N SER A 54 3.52 -1.82 -1.21
CA SER A 54 2.97 -3.12 -1.61
C SER A 54 3.97 -4.27 -1.43
N VAL A 55 5.25 -4.05 -1.75
CA VAL A 55 6.31 -5.05 -1.54
C VAL A 55 6.51 -5.33 -0.06
N GLU A 56 6.61 -4.29 0.78
CA GLU A 56 6.73 -4.45 2.24
C GLU A 56 5.55 -5.23 2.84
N VAL A 57 4.33 -4.95 2.38
CA VAL A 57 3.14 -5.71 2.79
C VAL A 57 3.23 -7.16 2.36
N GLY A 58 3.66 -7.44 1.12
CA GLY A 58 3.90 -8.79 0.64
C GLY A 58 4.89 -9.57 1.50
N LEU A 59 5.97 -8.92 1.93
CA LEU A 59 6.97 -9.51 2.83
C LEU A 59 6.40 -9.80 4.23
N GLU A 60 5.60 -8.89 4.80
CA GLU A 60 4.93 -9.15 6.08
C GLU A 60 3.93 -10.32 5.99
N MET A 61 3.24 -10.46 4.86
CA MET A 61 2.37 -11.61 4.61
C MET A 61 3.14 -12.93 4.51
N GLN A 62 4.28 -12.94 3.81
CA GLN A 62 5.14 -14.11 3.74
C GLN A 62 5.66 -14.51 5.12
N LYS A 63 6.11 -13.55 5.94
CA LYS A 63 6.52 -13.82 7.33
C LYS A 63 5.38 -14.41 8.14
N ASN A 64 4.16 -13.89 7.99
CA ASN A 64 2.99 -14.42 8.68
C ASN A 64 2.68 -15.86 8.26
N LEU A 65 2.79 -16.18 6.96
CA LEU A 65 2.62 -17.55 6.47
C LEU A 65 3.66 -18.52 7.05
N VAL A 66 4.93 -18.12 7.10
CA VAL A 66 6.00 -18.92 7.73
C VAL A 66 5.76 -19.10 9.23
N ASN A 67 5.30 -18.07 9.93
CA ASN A 67 4.96 -18.18 11.35
C ASN A 67 3.80 -19.17 11.56
N LEU A 68 2.76 -19.09 10.72
CA LEU A 68 1.63 -20.01 10.76
C LEU A 68 2.06 -21.47 10.53
N SER A 69 2.95 -21.73 9.56
CA SER A 69 3.46 -23.09 9.31
C SER A 69 4.36 -23.61 10.44
N ALA A 70 5.06 -22.71 11.15
CA ALA A 70 5.82 -23.03 12.36
C ALA A 70 4.96 -23.13 13.64
N GLY A 71 3.64 -23.07 13.54
CA GLY A 71 2.72 -23.13 14.69
C GLY A 71 2.66 -21.85 15.54
N LYS A 72 3.31 -20.76 15.11
CA LYS A 72 3.28 -19.45 15.77
C LYS A 72 2.09 -18.66 15.24
N PHE A 73 1.06 -18.50 16.07
CA PHE A 73 -0.14 -17.77 15.71
C PHE A 73 -0.11 -16.34 16.27
N HIS A 74 -0.21 -15.35 15.39
CA HIS A 74 -0.42 -13.97 15.78
C HIS A 74 -1.89 -13.58 15.55
N PRO A 75 -2.51 -12.83 16.49
CA PRO A 75 -3.85 -12.31 16.26
C PRO A 75 -3.91 -11.40 15.04
N TRP A 76 -5.03 -11.43 14.31
CA TRP A 76 -5.17 -10.71 13.04
C TRP A 76 -4.90 -9.21 13.15
N TRP A 77 -5.21 -8.56 14.27
CA TRP A 77 -4.96 -7.13 14.47
C TRP A 77 -3.48 -6.79 14.63
N VAL A 78 -2.64 -7.73 15.09
CA VAL A 78 -1.19 -7.54 15.20
C VAL A 78 -0.56 -7.58 13.82
N THR A 79 -0.82 -8.65 13.06
CA THR A 79 -0.32 -8.80 11.69
C THR A 79 -0.92 -7.73 10.78
N GLY A 80 -2.22 -7.45 10.91
CA GLY A 80 -2.91 -6.42 10.15
C GLY A 80 -2.31 -5.02 10.37
N ARG A 81 -2.01 -4.65 11.62
CA ARG A 81 -1.34 -3.38 11.92
C ARG A 81 0.06 -3.31 11.29
N ARG A 82 0.82 -4.41 11.29
CA ARG A 82 2.15 -4.47 10.64
C ARG A 82 2.04 -4.29 9.13
N ALA A 83 1.09 -4.97 8.50
CA ALA A 83 0.81 -4.84 7.07
C ALA A 83 0.26 -3.45 6.68
N LEU A 84 -0.53 -2.80 7.54
CA LEU A 84 -1.06 -1.46 7.25
C LEU A 84 -0.01 -0.34 7.35
N ARG A 85 1.01 -0.55 8.18
CA ARG A 85 1.98 0.49 8.56
C ARG A 85 2.75 1.09 7.38
N PRO A 86 3.28 0.31 6.41
CA PRO A 86 3.91 0.84 5.19
C PRO A 86 3.06 1.86 4.44
N PHE A 87 1.78 1.54 4.24
CA PHE A 87 0.85 2.39 3.51
C PHE A 87 0.43 3.61 4.31
N TYR A 88 0.21 3.45 5.62
CA TYR A 88 -0.15 4.56 6.50
C TYR A 88 0.91 5.67 6.47
N TYR A 89 2.19 5.31 6.63
CA TYR A 89 3.26 6.32 6.66
C TYR A 89 3.41 7.07 5.34
N ARG A 90 3.40 6.35 4.21
CA ARG A 90 3.56 6.96 2.88
C ARG A 90 2.34 7.77 2.47
N THR A 91 1.14 7.30 2.78
CA THR A 91 -0.09 8.07 2.53
C THR A 91 -0.10 9.36 3.35
N THR A 92 0.29 9.30 4.63
CA THR A 92 0.38 10.49 5.49
C THR A 92 1.45 11.46 4.97
N ALA A 93 2.62 10.97 4.57
CA ALA A 93 3.67 11.79 3.99
C ALA A 93 3.21 12.47 2.70
N ASN A 94 2.56 11.71 1.81
CA ASN A 94 2.02 12.23 0.57
C ASN A 94 0.93 13.29 0.81
N SER A 95 -0.01 13.07 1.72
CA SER A 95 -1.03 14.07 2.08
C SER A 95 -0.39 15.36 2.61
N ARG A 96 0.67 15.28 3.41
CA ARG A 96 1.40 16.47 3.90
C ARG A 96 2.05 17.24 2.77
N ARG A 97 2.74 16.57 1.84
CA ARG A 97 3.35 17.22 0.68
C ARG A 97 2.30 17.92 -0.19
N LEU A 98 1.18 17.25 -0.47
CA LEU A 98 0.08 17.81 -1.27
C LEU A 98 -0.66 18.96 -0.56
N SER A 99 -0.68 18.99 0.77
CA SER A 99 -1.28 20.10 1.52
C SER A 99 -0.38 21.34 1.61
N GLN A 100 0.90 21.19 1.28
CA GLN A 100 1.91 22.26 1.34
C GLN A 100 2.25 22.82 -0.05
N SER A 101 1.80 22.17 -1.13
CA SER A 101 1.93 22.61 -2.52
C SER A 101 0.80 23.53 -2.94
#